data_AF-Q9RVX6-F1
#
_entry.id   AF-Q9RVX6-F1
#
_cell.length_a   1.000
_cell.length_b   1.000
_cell.length_c   1.000
_cell.angle_alpha   90.00
_cell.angle_beta   90.00
_cell.angle_gamma   90.00
#
_symmetry.space_group_name_H-M   'P 1'
#
loop_
_entity.id
_entity.type
_entity.pdbx_description
1 polymer ?
#
loop_
_entity_poly.entity_id
_entity_poly.type
_entity_poly.pdbx_seq_one_letter_code
_entity_poly.pdbx_strand_id
1 'polypeptide(L)'
;MLRAAFWMTALLLVPLGLLLYFLPGSAAQLIGISPLWLARASGGLLLAWGLFQLFAGAQPDGAKVGGLVTGNLLTVATLLPALLKLQTSLPPSLRLVLWVVVGWLGLAALLALFAAPLGGRGGEAGVR
;
A
#
# COMPACT_ATOMS: atom_id res chain seq x y z
N MET A 1 5.13 3.15 -17.25
CA MET A 1 4.60 3.76 -16.01
C MET A 1 3.90 2.73 -15.13
N LEU A 2 2.98 1.95 -15.67
CA LEU A 2 2.22 0.96 -14.90
C LEU A 2 3.09 -0.03 -14.10
N ARG A 3 4.09 -0.66 -14.75
CA ARG A 3 5.04 -1.55 -14.07
C ARG A 3 5.78 -0.84 -12.93
N ALA A 4 6.15 0.43 -13.09
CA ALA A 4 6.81 1.18 -12.02
C ALA A 4 5.89 1.37 -10.80
N ALA A 5 4.59 1.61 -10.99
CA ALA A 5 3.63 1.72 -9.88
C ALA A 5 3.50 0.42 -9.06
N PHE A 6 3.49 -0.74 -9.75
CA PHE A 6 3.55 -2.05 -9.10
C PHE A 6 4.84 -2.23 -8.28
N TRP A 7 6.00 -1.94 -8.89
CA TRP A 7 7.29 -2.04 -8.22
C TRP A 7 7.43 -1.06 -7.05
N MET A 8 6.96 0.17 -7.18
CA MET A 8 6.94 1.15 -6.09
C MET A 8 6.17 0.62 -4.89
N THR A 9 4.97 0.08 -5.12
CA THR A 9 4.15 -0.48 -4.05
C THR A 9 4.83 -1.69 -3.42
N ALA A 10 5.37 -2.60 -4.23
CA ALA A 10 6.10 -3.77 -3.75
C ALA A 10 7.33 -3.41 -2.90
N LEU A 11 8.17 -2.48 -3.37
CA LEU A 11 9.40 -2.05 -2.70
C LEU A 11 9.11 -1.40 -1.34
N LEU A 12 7.91 -0.86 -1.14
CA LEU A 12 7.48 -0.35 0.15
C LEU A 12 6.92 -1.47 1.04
N LEU A 13 6.01 -2.27 0.51
CA LEU A 13 5.21 -3.20 1.31
C LEU A 13 5.94 -4.49 1.68
N VAL A 14 6.84 -4.98 0.82
CA VAL A 14 7.62 -6.20 1.14
C VAL A 14 8.55 -5.96 2.35
N PRO A 15 9.39 -4.91 2.40
CA PRO A 15 10.21 -4.65 3.57
C PRO A 15 9.38 -4.33 4.81
N LEU A 16 8.30 -3.56 4.66
CA LEU A 16 7.42 -3.21 5.78
C LEU A 16 6.70 -4.44 6.35
N GLY A 17 6.24 -5.33 5.47
CA GLY A 17 5.62 -6.59 5.84
C GLY A 17 6.57 -7.51 6.60
N LEU A 18 7.80 -7.67 6.10
CA LEU A 18 8.86 -8.44 6.78
C LEU A 18 9.18 -7.84 8.16
N LEU A 19 9.34 -6.52 8.25
CA LEU A 19 9.64 -5.82 9.50
C LEU A 19 8.56 -6.07 10.56
N LEU A 20 7.28 -5.95 10.18
CA LEU A 20 6.16 -6.17 11.10
C LEU A 20 5.98 -7.65 11.46
N TYR A 21 6.20 -8.57 10.51
CA TYR A 21 6.07 -10.00 10.75
C TYR A 21 7.13 -10.53 11.72
N PHE A 22 8.38 -10.07 11.56
CA PHE A 22 9.51 -10.47 12.40
C PHE A 22 9.77 -9.51 13.56
N LEU A 23 8.83 -8.60 13.87
CA LEU A 23 8.99 -7.63 14.95
C LEU A 23 9.23 -8.36 16.30
N PRO A 24 10.37 -8.11 16.97
CA PRO A 24 10.65 -8.71 18.28
C PRO A 24 9.62 -8.26 19.32
N GLY A 25 9.23 -9.15 20.23
CA GLY A 25 8.27 -8.82 21.29
C GLY A 25 8.74 -7.67 22.20
N SER A 26 10.04 -7.61 22.50
CA SER A 26 10.64 -6.51 23.28
C SER A 26 10.55 -5.17 22.56
N ALA A 27 10.77 -5.14 21.25
CA ALA A 27 10.61 -3.93 20.43
C ALA A 27 9.15 -3.51 20.35
N ALA A 28 8.23 -4.45 20.16
CA ALA A 28 6.79 -4.21 20.11
C ALA A 28 6.25 -3.60 21.41
N GLN A 29 6.69 -4.11 22.57
CA GLN A 29 6.32 -3.57 23.88
C GLN A 29 6.84 -2.13 24.06
N LEU A 30 8.07 -1.85 23.63
CA LEU A 30 8.67 -0.52 23.73
C LEU A 30 7.89 0.54 22.93
N ILE A 31 7.31 0.15 21.79
CA ILE A 31 6.51 1.03 20.93
C ILE A 31 5.00 0.91 21.16
N GLY A 32 4.59 0.24 22.24
CA GLY A 32 3.18 0.13 22.66
C GLY A 32 2.30 -0.73 21.74
N ILE A 33 2.88 -1.57 20.89
CA ILE A 33 2.12 -2.47 20.02
C ILE A 33 1.68 -3.70 20.83
N SER A 34 0.40 -3.76 21.13
CA SER A 34 -0.24 -4.89 21.79
C SER A 34 -1.64 -5.12 21.20
N PRO A 35 -2.02 -6.37 20.86
CA PRO A 35 -1.24 -7.61 21.01
C PRO A 35 -0.28 -7.88 19.82
N LEU A 36 0.83 -8.59 20.07
CA LEU A 36 1.89 -8.86 19.08
C LEU A 36 1.40 -9.59 17.81
N TRP A 37 0.37 -10.44 17.94
CA TRP A 37 -0.19 -11.15 16.78
C TRP A 37 -0.76 -10.19 15.74
N LEU A 38 -1.27 -9.03 16.14
CA LEU A 38 -1.82 -8.04 15.20
C LEU A 38 -0.72 -7.46 14.31
N ALA A 39 0.45 -7.17 14.89
CA ALA A 39 1.62 -6.74 14.11
C ALA A 39 2.02 -7.80 13.08
N ARG A 40 2.04 -9.07 13.49
CA ARG A 40 2.41 -10.19 12.61
C ARG A 40 1.39 -10.42 11.50
N ALA A 41 0.10 -10.40 11.85
CA ALA A 41 -0.98 -10.55 10.87
C ALA A 41 -0.95 -9.41 9.84
N SER A 42 -0.78 -8.17 10.31
CA SER A 42 -0.63 -7.00 9.45
C SER A 42 0.63 -7.14 8.56
N GLY A 43 1.75 -7.56 9.13
CA GLY A 43 2.99 -7.79 8.41
C GLY A 43 2.86 -8.86 7.33
N GLY A 44 2.20 -9.99 7.64
CA GLY A 44 1.91 -11.04 6.68
C GLY A 44 1.00 -10.57 5.54
N LEU A 45 -0.03 -9.76 5.86
CA LEU A 45 -0.93 -9.19 4.85
C LEU A 45 -0.20 -8.22 3.92
N LEU A 46 0.61 -7.30 4.47
CA LEU A 46 1.40 -6.35 3.67
C LEU A 46 2.44 -7.08 2.83
N LEU A 47 3.08 -8.11 3.37
CA LEU A 47 4.04 -8.93 2.63
C LEU A 47 3.36 -9.66 1.48
N ALA A 48 2.23 -10.34 1.73
CA ALA A 48 1.46 -11.03 0.70
C ALA A 48 1.01 -10.07 -0.41
N TRP A 49 0.51 -8.88 -0.03
CA TRP A 49 0.12 -7.84 -0.98
C TRP A 49 1.31 -7.31 -1.77
N GLY A 50 2.43 -7.02 -1.11
CA GLY A 50 3.66 -6.55 -1.77
C GLY A 50 4.25 -7.57 -2.76
N LEU A 51 4.28 -8.85 -2.38
CA LEU A 51 4.70 -9.94 -3.26
C LEU A 51 3.74 -10.07 -4.45
N PHE A 52 2.43 -9.99 -4.23
CA PHE A 52 1.45 -9.96 -5.31
C PHE A 52 1.75 -8.83 -6.31
N GLN A 53 2.10 -7.62 -5.83
CA GLN A 53 2.44 -6.51 -6.73
C GLN A 53 3.73 -6.76 -7.55
N LEU A 54 4.75 -7.42 -6.97
CA LEU A 54 5.97 -7.79 -7.72
C LEU A 54 5.63 -8.65 -8.94
N PHE A 55 4.80 -9.68 -8.74
CA PHE A 55 4.43 -10.60 -9.80
C PHE A 55 3.40 -10.00 -10.76
N ALA A 56 2.43 -9.24 -10.25
CA ALA A 56 1.42 -8.56 -11.04
C ALA A 56 2.03 -7.52 -12.01
N GLY A 57 3.16 -6.92 -11.63
CA GLY A 57 3.89 -5.98 -12.48
C GLY A 57 4.50 -6.59 -13.75
N ALA A 58 4.65 -7.92 -13.83
CA ALA A 58 5.18 -8.60 -15.02
C ALA A 58 4.14 -8.69 -16.14
N GLN A 59 2.88 -8.93 -15.79
CA GLN A 59 1.75 -8.98 -16.73
C GLN A 59 0.53 -8.28 -16.11
N PRO A 60 0.49 -6.94 -16.18
CA PRO A 60 -0.61 -6.17 -15.63
C PRO A 60 -1.88 -6.33 -16.48
N ASP A 61 -3.01 -6.56 -15.81
CA ASP A 61 -4.36 -6.60 -16.41
C ASP A 61 -5.29 -5.65 -15.64
N GLY A 62 -6.50 -5.42 -16.17
CA GLY A 62 -7.45 -4.47 -15.58
C GLY A 62 -7.80 -4.77 -14.11
N ALA A 63 -7.90 -6.05 -13.74
CA ALA A 63 -8.20 -6.44 -12.37
C ALA A 63 -7.03 -6.16 -11.42
N LYS A 64 -5.79 -6.48 -11.82
CA LYS A 64 -4.57 -6.19 -11.06
C LYS A 64 -4.36 -4.69 -10.88
N VAL A 65 -4.61 -3.91 -11.94
CA VAL A 65 -4.52 -2.43 -11.88
C VAL A 65 -5.59 -1.86 -10.95
N GLY A 66 -6.83 -2.35 -11.08
CA GLY A 66 -7.92 -1.99 -10.16
C GLY A 66 -7.54 -2.30 -8.71
N GLY A 67 -7.03 -3.50 -8.45
CA GLY A 67 -6.54 -3.90 -7.13
C GLY A 67 -5.44 -2.99 -6.60
N LEU A 68 -4.40 -2.69 -7.41
CA LEU A 68 -3.31 -1.78 -7.05
C LEU A 68 -3.85 -0.39 -6.65
N VAL A 69 -4.69 0.21 -7.51
CA VAL A 69 -5.25 1.54 -7.28
C VAL A 69 -6.11 1.56 -6.03
N THR A 70 -7.10 0.66 -5.95
CA THR A 70 -8.04 0.62 -4.84
C THR A 70 -7.34 0.29 -3.52
N GLY A 71 -6.44 -0.70 -3.50
CA GLY A 71 -5.70 -1.07 -2.28
C GLY A 71 -4.83 0.07 -1.76
N ASN A 72 -4.10 0.76 -2.66
CA ASN A 72 -3.27 1.88 -2.28
C ASN A 72 -4.11 3.08 -1.80
N LEU A 73 -5.20 3.42 -2.50
CA LEU A 73 -6.07 4.52 -2.10
C LEU A 73 -6.83 4.24 -0.81
N LEU A 74 -7.27 3.00 -0.55
CA LEU A 74 -7.87 2.62 0.73
C LEU A 74 -6.85 2.75 1.87
N THR A 75 -5.60 2.34 1.65
CA THR A 75 -4.53 2.51 2.64
C THR A 75 -4.23 3.98 2.91
N VAL A 76 -4.22 4.81 1.86
CA VAL A 76 -4.08 6.27 2.02
C VAL A 76 -5.27 6.86 2.77
N ALA A 77 -6.49 6.46 2.45
CA ALA A 77 -7.71 6.94 3.08
C ALA A 77 -7.80 6.57 4.56
N THR A 78 -7.20 5.45 4.99
CA THR A 78 -7.14 5.08 6.42
C THR A 78 -6.03 5.82 7.15
N LEU A 79 -4.85 5.97 6.54
CA LEU A 79 -3.68 6.56 7.20
C LEU A 79 -3.72 8.09 7.25
N LEU A 80 -4.16 8.75 6.17
CA LEU A 80 -4.09 10.20 6.06
C LEU A 80 -4.89 10.93 7.15
N PRO A 81 -6.16 10.57 7.46
CA PRO A 81 -6.91 11.23 8.53
C PRO A 81 -6.26 11.05 9.90
N ALA A 82 -5.75 9.85 10.19
CA ALA A 82 -5.05 9.57 11.44
C ALA A 82 -3.77 10.41 11.57
N LEU A 83 -3.00 10.52 10.49
CA LEU A 83 -1.77 11.32 10.44
C LEU A 83 -2.04 12.82 10.63
N LEU A 84 -3.13 13.34 10.04
CA LEU A 84 -3.58 14.72 10.23
C LEU A 84 -4.07 14.98 11.66
N LYS A 85 -4.76 14.01 12.28
CA LYS A 85 -5.28 14.16 13.64
C LYS A 85 -4.19 14.09 14.71
N LEU A 86 -3.15 13.28 14.50
CA LEU A 86 -2.12 12.96 15.50
C LEU A 86 -0.80 13.72 15.27
N GLN A 87 -0.80 14.81 14.49
CA GLN A 87 0.42 15.49 14.05
C GLN A 87 1.37 15.95 15.17
N THR A 88 0.82 16.34 16.32
CA THR A 88 1.58 16.83 17.48
C THR A 88 1.87 15.74 18.51
N SER A 89 1.17 14.61 18.42
CA SER A 89 1.31 13.48 19.34
C SER A 89 2.30 12.41 18.84
N LEU A 90 2.54 12.36 17.53
CA LEU A 90 3.47 11.41 16.94
C LEU A 90 4.93 11.90 17.02
N PRO A 91 5.89 11.00 17.31
CA PRO A 91 7.31 11.29 17.17
C PRO A 91 7.63 11.85 15.76
N PRO A 92 8.50 12.87 15.62
CA PRO A 92 8.78 13.52 14.34
C PRO A 92 9.22 12.55 13.23
N SER A 93 10.04 11.55 13.58
CA SER A 93 10.53 10.52 12.67
C SER A 93 9.40 9.62 12.15
N LEU A 94 8.53 9.13 13.04
CA LEU A 94 7.39 8.30 12.67
C LEU A 94 6.40 9.06 11.79
N ARG A 95 6.15 10.33 12.12
CA ARG A 95 5.31 11.22 11.30
C ARG A 95 5.87 11.39 9.89
N LEU A 96 7.17 11.59 9.75
CA LEU A 96 7.83 11.68 8.43
C LEU A 96 7.68 10.37 7.65
N VAL A 97 7.92 9.23 8.29
CA VAL A 97 7.75 7.91 7.65
C VAL A 97 6.32 7.71 7.17
N LEU A 98 5.31 8.03 7.98
CA LEU A 98 3.90 7.89 7.60
C LEU A 98 3.53 8.82 6.43
N TRP A 99 4.05 10.06 6.40
CA TRP A 99 3.87 10.94 5.25
C TRP A 99 4.50 10.39 3.98
N VAL A 100 5.70 9.82 4.07
CA VAL A 100 6.36 9.16 2.95
C VAL A 100 5.53 7.98 2.46
N VAL A 101 5.04 7.12 3.36
CA VAL A 101 4.16 5.98 3.01
C VAL A 101 2.91 6.46 2.28
N VAL A 102 2.20 7.46 2.83
CA VAL A 102 0.98 8.02 2.24
C VAL A 102 1.26 8.62 0.86
N GLY A 103 2.28 9.46 0.75
CA GLY A 103 2.67 10.09 -0.52
C GLY A 103 3.10 9.06 -1.57
N TRP A 104 3.84 8.04 -1.16
CA TRP A 104 4.35 6.99 -2.04
C TRP A 104 3.23 6.10 -2.60
N LEU A 105 2.31 5.64 -1.75
CA LEU A 105 1.16 4.84 -2.15
C LEU A 105 0.19 5.65 -3.01
N GLY A 106 -0.07 6.90 -2.63
CA GLY A 106 -0.91 7.82 -3.41
C GLY A 106 -0.32 8.09 -4.79
N LEU A 107 0.98 8.36 -4.88
CA LEU A 107 1.66 8.54 -6.15
C LEU A 107 1.60 7.28 -7.02
N ALA A 108 1.86 6.09 -6.45
CA ALA A 108 1.75 4.84 -7.19
C ALA A 108 0.33 4.61 -7.75
N ALA A 109 -0.71 4.91 -6.95
CA ALA A 109 -2.10 4.81 -7.41
C ALA A 109 -2.42 5.80 -8.55
N LEU A 110 -1.99 7.05 -8.43
CA LEU A 110 -2.18 8.06 -9.48
C LEU A 110 -1.46 7.68 -10.77
N LEU A 111 -0.20 7.22 -10.66
CA LEU A 111 0.56 6.74 -11.82
C LEU A 111 -0.12 5.56 -12.52
N ALA A 112 -0.74 4.65 -11.77
CA ALA A 112 -1.51 3.55 -12.32
C ALA A 112 -2.79 4.02 -13.01
N LEU A 113 -3.55 4.95 -12.39
CA LEU A 113 -4.76 5.54 -12.97
C LEU A 113 -4.49 6.28 -14.28
N PHE A 114 -3.42 7.09 -14.33
CA PHE A 114 -3.05 7.80 -15.55
C PHE A 114 -2.51 6.87 -16.63
N ALA A 115 -1.86 5.77 -16.26
CA ALA A 115 -1.33 4.81 -17.23
C ALA A 115 -2.40 3.87 -17.81
N ALA A 116 -3.46 3.58 -17.06
CA ALA A 116 -4.55 2.71 -17.47
C ALA A 116 -5.87 3.17 -16.83
N PRO A 117 -6.59 4.09 -17.48
CA PRO A 117 -7.87 4.57 -16.97
C PRO A 117 -8.87 3.42 -16.86
N LEU A 118 -9.42 3.21 -15.66
CA LEU A 118 -10.34 2.09 -15.35
C LEU A 118 -11.72 2.19 -16.04
N GLY A 119 -11.91 3.14 -16.96
CA GLY A 119 -13.19 3.46 -17.62
C GLY A 119 -13.24 3.30 -19.15
N GLY A 120 -12.21 2.75 -19.79
CA GLY A 120 -12.13 2.68 -21.26
C GLY A 120 -12.43 1.32 -21.87
N ARG A 121 -13.58 1.19 -22.54
CA ARG A 121 -14.03 0.12 -23.47
C ARG A 121 -14.59 -1.17 -22.87
N GLY A 122 -15.82 -1.07 -22.36
CA GLY A 122 -16.78 -2.18 -22.24
C GLY A 122 -18.11 -1.94 -22.97
N GLY A 123 -18.22 -0.90 -23.80
CA GLY A 123 -19.50 -0.44 -24.36
C GLY A 123 -19.70 -0.56 -25.88
N GLU A 124 -18.70 -1.02 -26.65
CA GLU A 124 -18.80 -1.10 -28.12
C GLU A 124 -18.68 -2.54 -28.64
N ALA A 125 -19.18 -3.52 -27.89
CA ALA A 125 -19.42 -4.87 -28.39
C ALA A 125 -20.91 -5.17 -28.29
N GLY A 126 -21.70 -4.69 -29.25
CA GLY A 126 -23.11 -5.07 -29.35
C GLY A 126 -24.06 -3.95 -29.75
N VAL A 127 -23.81 -3.27 -30.86
CA VAL A 127 -24.90 -2.70 -31.65
C VAL A 127 -24.74 -3.21 -33.09
N ARG A 128 -25.50 -4.28 -33.33
CA ARG A 128 -26.05 -4.83 -34.58
C ARG A 128 -25.36 -4.45 -35.90
#